data_AF-W1YLM8-F1
#
_entry.id   AF-W1YLM8-F1
#
_cell.length_a   1.000
_cell.length_b   1.000
_cell.length_c   1.000
_cell.angle_alpha   90.00
_cell.angle_beta   90.00
_cell.angle_gamma   90.00
#
_symmetry.space_group_name_H-M   'P 1'
#
loop_
_entity.id
_entity.type
_entity.pdbx_description
1 polymer ?
#
loop_
_entity_poly.entity_id
_entity_poly.type
_entity_poly.pdbx_seq_one_letter_code
_entity_poly.pdbx_strand_id
1 'polypeptide(L)' 'MTSRFMLIFAAISGFIFVALGAFGAHVLSKTMGAVEMGWIQTGLEYQAFHTLAILGLA' A
#
# COMPACT_ATOMS: atom_id res chain seq x y z
N MET A 1 7.09 -21.80 0.73
CA MET A 1 7.67 -20.68 1.51
C MET A 1 7.33 -20.92 2.98
N THR A 2 8.24 -20.65 3.91
CA THR A 2 7.94 -20.78 5.36
C THR A 2 7.10 -19.58 5.82
N SER A 3 6.12 -19.77 6.72
CA SER A 3 5.25 -18.71 7.26
C SER A 3 5.99 -17.45 7.71
N ARG A 4 7.18 -17.58 8.28
CA ARG A 4 8.03 -16.44 8.67
C ARG A 4 8.35 -15.50 7.50
N PHE A 5 8.67 -16.04 6.32
CA PHE A 5 8.98 -15.22 5.15
C PHE A 5 7.73 -14.50 4.64
N MET A 6 6.57 -15.14 4.69
CA MET A 6 5.29 -14.53 4.30
C MET A 6 4.91 -13.39 5.24
N LEU A 7 5.11 -13.54 6.55
CA LEU A 7 4.88 -12.47 7.54
C LEU A 7 5.82 -11.27 7.33
N ILE A 8 7.11 -11.52 7.03
CA ILE A 8 8.05 -10.43 6.70
C ILE A 8 7.60 -9.70 5.44
N PHE A 9 7.17 -10.44 4.42
CA PHE A 9 6.69 -9.84 3.18
C PHE A 9 5.40 -9.02 3.39
N ALA A 10 4.46 -9.52 4.21
CA ALA A 10 3.27 -8.76 4.61
C ALA A 10 3.64 -7.46 5.35
N ALA A 11 4.62 -7.51 6.26
CA ALA A 11 5.07 -6.33 7.00
C ALA A 11 5.69 -5.27 6.08
N ILE A 12 6.56 -5.68 5.14
CA ILE A 12 7.15 -4.77 4.16
C ILE A 12 6.07 -4.19 3.23
N SER A 13 5.15 -5.03 2.77
CA SER A 13 4.02 -4.63 1.93
C SER A 13 3.15 -3.57 2.61
N GLY A 14 2.82 -3.77 3.90
CA GLY A 14 2.07 -2.82 4.72
C GLY A 14 2.83 -1.52 4.97
N PHE A 15 4.14 -1.60 5.21
CA PHE A 15 4.99 -0.41 5.34
C PHE A 15 4.95 0.44 4.06
N ILE A 16 5.06 -0.17 2.88
CA ILE A 16 5.00 0.53 1.60
C ILE A 16 3.62 1.20 1.41
N PHE A 17 2.53 0.49 1.73
CA PHE A 17 1.17 1.06 1.67
C PHE A 17 1.06 2.34 2.52
N VAL A 18 1.54 2.31 3.77
CA VAL A 18 1.49 3.48 4.67
C VAL A 18 2.41 4.60 4.16
N ALA A 19 3.63 4.28 3.74
CA ALA A 19 4.59 5.27 3.26
C ALA A 19 4.09 6.00 2.01
N LEU A 20 3.58 5.26 1.02
CA LEU A 20 3.02 5.84 -0.20
C LEU A 20 1.70 6.58 0.06
N GLY A 21 0.85 6.08 0.96
CA GLY A 21 -0.37 6.77 1.37
C GLY A 21 -0.09 8.10 2.05
N ALA A 22 0.86 8.14 2.97
CA ALA A 22 1.29 9.37 3.63
C ALA A 22 1.90 10.37 2.64
N PHE A 23 2.77 9.89 1.74
CA PHE A 23 3.38 10.72 0.70
C PHE A 23 2.32 11.28 -0.27
N GLY A 24 1.37 10.45 -0.70
CA GLY A 24 0.21 10.85 -1.49
C GLY A 24 -0.58 11.98 -0.85
N ALA A 25 -0.97 11.79 0.42
CA ALA A 25 -1.80 12.74 1.14
C ALA A 25 -1.10 14.06 1.51
N HIS A 26 0.18 14.03 1.85
CA HIS A 26 0.89 15.22 2.38
C HIS A 26 1.73 15.96 1.34
N VAL A 27 2.20 15.27 0.30
CA VAL A 27 3.10 15.83 -0.72
C VAL A 27 2.40 15.94 -2.07
N LEU A 28 1.94 14.83 -2.64
CA LEU A 28 1.38 14.80 -4.00
C LEU A 28 0.05 15.55 -4.13
N SER A 29 -0.77 15.55 -3.08
CA SER A 29 -2.04 16.29 -3.03
C SER A 29 -1.88 17.80 -3.27
N LYS A 30 -0.67 18.35 -3.07
CA LYS A 30 -0.36 19.77 -3.30
C LYS A 30 -0.07 20.10 -4.77
N THR A 31 0.23 19.10 -5.60
CA THR A 31 0.66 19.29 -6.99
C THR A 31 -0.18 18.53 -8.01
N MET A 32 -0.93 17.51 -7.59
CA MET A 32 -1.75 16.67 -8.47
C MET A 32 -3.22 17.08 -8.47
N GLY A 33 -3.91 16.86 -9.59
CA GLY A 33 -5.35 17.03 -9.71
C GLY A 33 -6.12 15.86 -9.12
N ALA A 34 -7.45 15.98 -9.11
CA ALA A 34 -8.34 14.97 -8.53
C ALA A 34 -8.28 13.62 -9.27
N VAL A 35 -8.06 13.64 -10.59
CA VAL A 35 -8.00 12.43 -11.42
C VAL A 35 -6.75 11.62 -11.06
N GLU A 36 -5.60 12.28 -10.99
CA GLU A 36 -4.34 11.63 -10.69
C GLU A 36 -4.29 11.14 -9.24
N MET A 37 -4.86 11.92 -8.31
CA MET A 37 -5.05 11.47 -6.92
C MET A 37 -5.95 10.23 -6.85
N GLY A 38 -6.96 10.14 -7.72
CA GLY A 38 -7.78 8.94 -7.88
C GLY A 38 -6.96 7.71 -8.26
N TRP A 39 -6.01 7.82 -9.20
CA TRP A 39 -5.14 6.70 -9.56
C TRP A 39 -4.28 6.22 -8.40
N ILE A 40 -3.71 7.15 -7.64
CA ILE A 40 -2.93 6.83 -6.44
C ILE A 40 -3.79 6.09 -5.43
N GLN A 41 -5.02 6.55 -5.19
CA GLN A 41 -5.95 5.91 -4.27
C GLN A 41 -6.30 4.49 -4.70
N THR A 42 -6.64 4.27 -5.98
CA THR A 42 -6.93 2.93 -6.50
C THR A 42 -5.73 1.99 -6.36
N GLY A 43 -4.51 2.48 -6.65
CA GLY A 43 -3.28 1.69 -6.46
C GLY A 43 -3.03 1.32 -5.00
N LEU A 44 -3.26 2.25 -4.07
CA LEU A 44 -3.16 2.01 -2.63
C LEU A 44 -4.21 1.01 -2.14
N GLU A 45 -5.45 1.08 -2.62
CA GLU A 45 -6.49 0.10 -2.30
C GLU A 45 -6.08 -1.31 -2.73
N TYR A 46 -5.57 -1.48 -3.96
CA TYR A 46 -5.04 -2.77 -4.41
C TYR A 46 -3.90 -3.27 -3.53
N GLN A 47 -2.95 -2.39 -3.15
CA GLN A 47 -1.84 -2.75 -2.28
C GLN A 47 -2.33 -3.18 -0.88
N ALA A 48 -3.36 -2.52 -0.34
CA ALA A 48 -3.97 -2.88 0.94
C ALA A 48 -4.58 -4.29 0.88
N PHE A 49 -5.36 -4.58 -0.16
CA PHE A 49 -5.95 -5.91 -0.35
C PHE A 49 -4.89 -7.01 -0.50
N HIS A 50 -3.82 -6.77 -1.27
CA HIS A 50 -2.72 -7.73 -1.39
C HIS A 50 -2.01 -7.94 -0.05
N THR A 51 -1.77 -6.87 0.71
CA THR A 51 -1.15 -6.97 2.05
C THR A 51 -1.99 -7.83 2.98
N LEU A 52 -3.31 -7.63 3.00
CA LEU A 52 -4.23 -8.43 3.81
C LEU A 52 -4.31 -9.88 3.33
N ALA A 53 -4.33 -10.12 2.02
CA ALA A 53 -4.32 -11.46 1.45
C ALA A 53 -3.05 -12.23 1.82
N ILE A 54 -1.87 -11.61 1.72
CA ILE A 54 -0.60 -12.21 2.12
C ILE A 54 -0.61 -12.51 3.62
N LEU A 55 -1.07 -11.57 4.46
CA LEU A 55 -1.16 -11.77 5.90
C LEU A 55 -2.10 -12.94 6.26
N GLY A 56 -3.24 -13.07 5.59
CA GLY A 56 -4.21 -14.15 5.84
C GLY A 56 -3.74 -15.52 5.36
N LEU A 57 -2.81 -15.59 4.41
CA LEU A 57 -2.21 -16.83 3.91
C LEU A 57 -0.92 -17.22 4.65
N ALA A 58 -0.35 -16.31 5.45
CA ALA A 58 0.94 -16.48 6.12
C ALA A 58 0.88 -17.43 7.32
#